data_AF-A0A6P7SPA6-F1
#
_entry.id   AF-A0A6P7SPA6-F1
#
_cell.length_a   1.000
_cell.length_b   1.000
_cell.length_c   1.000
_cell.angle_alpha   90.00
_cell.angle_beta   90.00
_cell.angle_gamma   90.00
#
_symmetry.space_group_name_H-M   'P 1'
#
loop_
_entity.id
_entity.type
_entity.pdbx_description
1 polymer ?
#
loop_
_entity_poly.entity_id
_entity_poly.type
_entity_poly.pdbx_seq_one_letter_code
_entity_poly.pdbx_strand_id
1 'polypeptide(L)'
;MSSFKNARKSGQKMHKERSQPSAREKLGFLEKKKDYKRRATEDQRRKAVIKSLKVKALNRNPDEFYFNMVRNKKVDGVHQPRESAEKVHTEDQVKLMLSRDLKYIRMKRMTESNKIKRLTAELHLLDTADEIKNNHTIFVDTEADVEKFDAAEHFHTHPLLVNRRHNRIKTDQLQQMDIGTSLDEQTSETLALEQQKQYNLLKKRLKREKDLQIIEQKMQQHKNLLNKTEKRTRVAKETEKRAAQYRWKFQRKR
;
A
#
# COMPACT_ATOMS: atom_id res chain seq x y z
N MET A 1 -23.73 -69.26 -28.24
CA MET A 1 -24.35 -68.91 -26.94
C MET A 1 -23.50 -67.87 -26.21
N SER A 2 -24.09 -66.73 -25.85
CA SER A 2 -23.42 -65.68 -25.05
C SER A 2 -23.24 -66.05 -23.58
N SER A 3 -23.86 -67.14 -23.10
CA SER A 3 -23.89 -67.58 -21.70
C SER A 3 -22.53 -68.03 -21.14
N PHE A 4 -21.64 -68.62 -21.95
CA PHE A 4 -20.31 -69.08 -21.49
C PHE A 4 -19.17 -68.08 -21.81
N LYS A 5 -19.49 -66.88 -22.31
CA LYS A 5 -18.47 -65.88 -22.72
C LYS A 5 -17.69 -65.32 -21.53
N ASN A 6 -18.34 -65.17 -20.37
CA ASN A 6 -17.71 -64.65 -19.16
C ASN A 6 -16.87 -65.73 -18.46
N ALA A 7 -17.37 -66.98 -18.40
CA ALA A 7 -16.62 -68.13 -17.87
C ALA A 7 -15.37 -68.47 -18.71
N ARG A 8 -15.40 -68.25 -20.03
CA ARG A 8 -14.20 -68.37 -20.89
C ARG A 8 -13.22 -67.22 -20.74
N LYS A 9 -13.68 -66.05 -20.29
CA LYS A 9 -12.85 -64.84 -20.10
C LYS A 9 -12.24 -64.75 -18.71
N SER A 10 -12.76 -65.47 -17.71
CA SER A 10 -12.23 -65.45 -16.34
C SER A 10 -10.78 -65.97 -16.26
N GLY A 11 -10.37 -66.86 -17.16
CA GLY A 11 -8.99 -67.34 -17.28
C GLY A 11 -8.08 -66.53 -18.21
N GLN A 12 -8.58 -65.46 -18.86
CA GLN A 12 -7.76 -64.65 -19.76
C GLN A 12 -6.88 -63.65 -19.00
N LYS A 13 -5.58 -63.67 -19.29
CA LYS A 13 -4.61 -62.74 -18.70
C LYS A 13 -4.87 -61.31 -19.18
N MET A 14 -5.04 -60.37 -18.26
CA MET A 14 -5.08 -58.95 -18.59
C MET A 14 -3.70 -58.45 -19.01
N HIS A 15 -3.60 -57.89 -20.21
CA HIS A 15 -2.40 -57.20 -20.68
C HIS A 15 -2.35 -55.78 -20.11
N LYS A 16 -1.32 -55.46 -19.32
CA LYS A 16 -1.08 -54.13 -18.77
C LYS A 16 -0.29 -53.28 -19.75
N GLU A 17 -0.54 -51.97 -19.74
CA GLU A 17 0.22 -51.00 -20.53
C GLU A 17 1.58 -50.70 -19.85
N ARG A 18 2.63 -50.47 -20.65
CA ARG A 18 3.96 -50.07 -20.14
C ARG A 18 4.03 -48.57 -19.89
N SER A 19 4.77 -48.17 -18.86
CA SER A 19 5.12 -46.77 -18.55
C SER A 19 6.16 -46.19 -19.53
N GLN A 20 6.42 -44.88 -19.41
CA GLN A 20 7.54 -44.21 -20.08
C GLN A 20 8.87 -44.71 -19.47
N PRO A 21 9.93 -44.96 -20.26
CA PRO A 21 11.26 -45.25 -19.72
C PRO A 21 11.81 -44.10 -18.88
N SER A 22 12.46 -44.41 -17.76
CA SER A 22 12.98 -43.42 -16.80
C SER A 22 13.91 -42.39 -17.44
N ALA A 23 14.80 -42.80 -18.36
CA ALA A 23 15.69 -41.90 -19.08
C ALA A 23 14.97 -40.82 -19.92
N ARG A 24 13.68 -41.04 -20.25
CA ARG A 24 12.84 -40.12 -21.04
C ARG A 24 11.65 -39.56 -20.25
N GLU A 25 11.63 -39.76 -18.94
CA GLU A 25 10.56 -39.26 -18.07
C GLU A 25 10.38 -37.73 -18.18
N LYS A 26 11.48 -37.00 -18.44
CA LYS A 26 11.45 -35.55 -18.71
C LYS A 26 10.52 -35.11 -19.85
N LEU A 27 10.19 -35.99 -20.79
CA LEU A 27 9.28 -35.71 -21.92
C LEU A 27 7.80 -35.91 -21.55
N GLY A 28 7.53 -36.33 -20.32
CA GLY A 28 6.20 -36.61 -19.82
C GLY A 28 5.68 -37.99 -20.24
N PHE A 29 4.36 -38.13 -20.19
CA PHE A 29 3.66 -39.39 -20.40
C PHE A 29 3.85 -39.96 -21.82
N LEU A 30 4.12 -41.27 -21.91
CA LEU A 30 4.22 -41.96 -23.20
C LEU A 30 2.83 -42.24 -23.78
N GLU A 31 2.40 -41.40 -24.70
CA GLU A 31 1.12 -41.55 -25.38
C GLU A 31 0.93 -42.92 -26.03
N LYS A 32 -0.26 -43.48 -25.86
CA LYS A 32 -0.66 -44.75 -26.46
C LYS A 32 -1.68 -44.53 -27.56
N LYS A 33 -2.09 -45.62 -28.23
CA LYS A 33 -3.05 -45.54 -29.34
C LYS A 33 -4.37 -44.87 -28.96
N LYS A 34 -4.85 -45.06 -27.73
CA LYS A 34 -6.05 -44.41 -27.20
C LYS A 34 -5.90 -42.89 -27.15
N ASP A 35 -4.73 -42.41 -26.71
CA ASP A 35 -4.43 -40.98 -26.55
C ASP A 35 -4.23 -40.34 -27.93
N TYR A 36 -3.50 -41.02 -28.83
CA TYR A 36 -3.38 -40.61 -30.23
C TYR A 36 -4.74 -40.46 -30.90
N LYS A 37 -5.65 -41.43 -30.72
CA LYS A 37 -6.99 -41.35 -31.30
C LYS A 37 -7.73 -40.11 -30.80
N ARG A 38 -7.71 -39.83 -29.49
CA ARG A 38 -8.33 -38.63 -28.89
C ARG A 38 -7.74 -37.34 -29.46
N ARG A 39 -6.42 -37.25 -29.54
CA ARG A 39 -5.74 -36.09 -30.12
C ARG A 39 -6.11 -35.90 -31.59
N ALA A 40 -6.03 -36.96 -32.39
CA ALA A 40 -6.35 -36.90 -33.81
C ALA A 40 -7.81 -36.49 -34.06
N THR A 41 -8.76 -37.01 -33.27
CA THR A 41 -10.17 -36.61 -33.37
C THR A 41 -10.38 -35.13 -33.03
N GLU A 42 -9.69 -34.63 -32.01
CA GLU A 42 -9.78 -33.22 -31.61
C GLU A 42 -9.13 -32.29 -32.64
N ASP A 43 -7.98 -32.67 -33.20
CA ASP A 43 -7.32 -31.91 -34.27
C ASP A 43 -8.19 -31.84 -35.54
N GLN A 44 -8.83 -32.96 -35.91
CA GLN A 44 -9.77 -32.97 -37.03
C GLN A 44 -10.99 -32.10 -36.76
N ARG A 45 -11.52 -32.12 -35.53
CA ARG A 45 -12.63 -31.24 -35.11
C ARG A 45 -12.23 -29.76 -35.24
N ARG A 46 -11.05 -29.38 -34.73
CA ARG A 46 -10.53 -28.00 -34.83
C ARG A 46 -10.33 -27.57 -36.27
N LYS A 47 -9.75 -28.43 -37.12
CA LYS A 47 -9.60 -28.16 -38.56
C LYS A 47 -10.95 -27.97 -39.25
N ALA A 48 -11.96 -28.79 -38.92
CA ALA A 48 -13.30 -28.66 -39.45
C ALA A 48 -13.97 -27.33 -39.03
N VAL A 49 -13.81 -26.92 -37.77
CA VAL A 49 -14.31 -25.63 -37.27
C VAL A 49 -13.62 -24.46 -37.97
N ILE A 50 -12.29 -24.49 -38.10
CA ILE A 50 -11.55 -23.43 -38.82
C ILE A 50 -11.99 -23.35 -40.28
N LYS A 51 -12.18 -24.50 -40.93
CA LYS A 51 -12.67 -24.55 -42.32
C LYS A 51 -14.06 -23.91 -42.44
N SER A 52 -14.99 -24.22 -41.54
CA SER A 52 -16.33 -23.62 -41.57
C SER A 52 -16.31 -22.12 -41.29
N LEU A 53 -15.47 -21.65 -40.35
CA LEU A 53 -15.27 -20.23 -40.08
C LEU A 53 -14.69 -19.48 -41.30
N LYS A 54 -13.74 -20.09 -42.02
CA LYS A 54 -13.19 -19.52 -43.27
C LYS A 54 -14.27 -19.36 -44.34
N VAL A 55 -15.12 -20.38 -44.53
CA VAL A 55 -16.24 -20.31 -45.48
C VAL A 55 -17.22 -19.20 -45.08
N LYS A 56 -17.56 -19.08 -43.79
CA LYS A 56 -18.42 -17.99 -43.29
C LYS A 56 -17.79 -16.60 -43.52
N ALA A 57 -16.48 -16.47 -43.32
CA ALA A 57 -15.77 -15.21 -43.54
C ALA A 57 -15.71 -14.83 -45.03
N LEU A 58 -15.53 -15.80 -45.93
CA LEU A 58 -15.53 -15.59 -47.39
C LEU A 58 -16.92 -15.20 -47.91
N ASN A 59 -17.97 -15.85 -47.39
CA ASN A 59 -19.35 -15.61 -47.81
C ASN A 59 -20.04 -14.47 -47.03
N ARG A 60 -19.28 -13.59 -46.34
CA ARG A 60 -19.84 -12.50 -45.55
C ARG A 60 -20.42 -11.42 -46.46
N ASN A 61 -21.68 -11.04 -46.24
CA ASN A 61 -22.29 -9.90 -46.92
C ASN A 61 -21.71 -8.58 -46.34
N PRO A 62 -21.06 -7.72 -47.13
CA PRO A 62 -20.52 -6.45 -46.63
C PRO A 62 -21.60 -5.50 -46.09
N ASP A 63 -22.84 -5.61 -46.58
CA ASP A 63 -23.96 -4.73 -46.25
C ASP A 63 -24.88 -5.30 -45.16
N GLU A 64 -24.46 -6.37 -44.48
CA GLU A 64 -25.25 -6.95 -43.37
C GLU A 64 -25.36 -5.98 -42.20
N PHE A 65 -26.58 -5.77 -41.69
CA PHE A 65 -26.83 -4.93 -40.52
C PHE A 65 -27.58 -5.72 -39.43
N TYR A 66 -26.99 -5.77 -38.24
CA TYR A 66 -27.63 -6.28 -37.03
C TYR A 66 -27.77 -5.16 -36.00
N PHE A 67 -28.89 -5.08 -35.29
CA PHE A 67 -29.12 -4.03 -34.26
C PHE A 67 -28.04 -3.99 -33.18
N ASN A 68 -27.41 -5.14 -32.88
CA ASN A 68 -26.29 -5.21 -31.93
C ASN A 68 -25.02 -4.49 -32.41
N MET A 69 -24.88 -4.19 -33.71
CA MET A 69 -23.81 -3.36 -34.24
C MET A 69 -23.89 -1.91 -33.76
N VAL A 70 -25.07 -1.43 -33.33
CA VAL A 70 -25.23 -0.09 -32.74
C VAL A 70 -24.68 -0.05 -31.31
N ARG A 71 -24.83 -1.16 -30.58
CA ARG A 71 -24.41 -1.29 -29.17
C ARG A 71 -22.95 -1.73 -29.02
N ASN A 72 -22.37 -2.39 -30.03
CA ASN A 72 -21.01 -2.91 -29.98
C ASN A 72 -20.10 -2.16 -30.95
N LYS A 73 -18.84 -1.93 -30.58
CA LYS A 73 -17.79 -1.42 -31.46
C LYS A 73 -16.79 -2.52 -31.76
N LYS A 74 -16.20 -2.49 -32.96
CA LYS A 74 -15.07 -3.36 -33.30
C LYS A 74 -13.78 -2.60 -32.96
N VAL A 75 -12.97 -3.14 -32.06
CA VAL A 75 -11.64 -2.60 -31.71
C VAL A 75 -10.62 -3.70 -32.02
N ASP A 76 -9.65 -3.39 -32.87
CA ASP A 76 -8.60 -4.35 -33.31
C ASP A 76 -9.17 -5.69 -33.81
N GLY A 77 -10.32 -5.66 -34.48
CA GLY A 77 -10.97 -6.84 -35.04
C GLY A 77 -11.87 -7.61 -34.06
N VAL A 78 -11.87 -7.28 -32.77
CA VAL A 78 -12.70 -7.91 -31.73
C VAL A 78 -13.92 -7.05 -31.42
N HIS A 79 -15.11 -7.67 -31.33
CA HIS A 79 -16.32 -6.98 -30.91
C HIS A 79 -16.27 -6.72 -29.40
N GLN A 80 -16.30 -5.43 -29.03
CA GLN A 80 -16.43 -4.98 -27.65
C GLN A 80 -17.79 -4.30 -27.49
N PRO A 81 -18.49 -4.50 -26.36
CA PRO A 81 -19.62 -3.65 -26.05
C PRO A 81 -19.16 -2.19 -26.04
N ARG A 82 -19.92 -1.29 -26.66
CA ARG A 82 -19.74 0.14 -26.37
C ARG A 82 -20.12 0.27 -24.90
N GLU A 83 -19.18 0.71 -24.08
CA GLU A 83 -19.53 1.22 -22.76
C GLU A 83 -20.66 2.22 -22.98
N SER A 84 -21.82 1.93 -22.40
CA SER A 84 -22.98 2.81 -22.48
C SER A 84 -22.54 4.22 -22.10
N ALA A 85 -22.63 5.16 -23.04
CA ALA A 85 -22.25 6.56 -22.82
C ALA A 85 -23.15 7.26 -21.78
N GLU A 86 -24.17 6.58 -21.26
CA GLU A 86 -24.95 7.04 -20.13
C GLU A 86 -24.02 7.17 -18.92
N LYS A 87 -23.80 8.43 -18.53
CA LYS A 87 -23.13 8.75 -17.27
C LYS A 87 -23.95 8.09 -16.18
N VAL A 88 -23.38 7.05 -15.56
CA VAL A 88 -23.98 6.32 -14.43
C VAL A 88 -24.38 7.28 -13.30
N HIS A 89 -23.72 8.44 -13.22
CA HIS A 89 -24.02 9.49 -12.24
C HIS A 89 -24.20 10.86 -12.89
N THR A 90 -25.18 11.61 -12.40
CA THR A 90 -25.32 13.05 -12.69
C THR A 90 -24.18 13.84 -12.05
N GLU A 91 -23.93 15.06 -12.52
CA GLU A 91 -22.86 15.90 -11.96
C GLU A 91 -23.09 16.19 -10.46
N ASP A 92 -24.34 16.33 -10.04
CA ASP A 92 -24.70 16.59 -8.65
C ASP A 92 -24.52 15.35 -7.76
N GLN A 93 -24.81 14.14 -8.28
CA GLN A 93 -24.50 12.89 -7.59
C GLN A 93 -22.99 12.75 -7.36
N VAL A 94 -22.17 13.07 -8.38
CA VAL A 94 -20.70 13.06 -8.26
C VAL A 94 -20.23 14.08 -7.21
N LYS A 95 -20.78 15.29 -7.20
CA LYS A 95 -20.46 16.33 -6.19
C LYS A 95 -20.83 15.87 -4.77
N LEU A 96 -21.98 15.19 -4.61
CA LEU A 96 -22.44 14.67 -3.33
C LEU A 96 -21.51 13.55 -2.82
N MET A 97 -21.18 12.59 -3.68
CA MET A 97 -20.25 11.49 -3.35
C MET A 97 -18.89 12.02 -2.91
N LEU A 98 -18.28 12.91 -3.70
CA LEU A 98 -16.99 13.51 -3.37
C LEU A 98 -17.03 14.33 -2.07
N SER A 99 -18.16 15.00 -1.79
CA SER A 99 -18.33 15.74 -0.54
C SER A 99 -18.39 14.81 0.67
N ARG A 100 -19.04 13.65 0.55
CA ARG A 100 -19.07 12.60 1.58
C ARG A 100 -17.69 12.02 1.83
N ASP A 101 -16.98 11.65 0.76
CA ASP A 101 -15.64 11.06 0.85
C ASP A 101 -14.63 12.03 1.47
N LEU A 102 -14.69 13.30 1.06
CA LEU A 102 -13.86 14.36 1.61
C LEU A 102 -14.14 14.57 3.11
N LYS A 103 -15.40 14.57 3.53
CA LYS A 103 -15.77 14.64 4.95
C LYS A 103 -15.24 13.43 5.74
N TYR A 104 -15.31 12.23 5.17
CA TYR A 104 -14.77 11.02 5.80
C TYR A 104 -13.26 11.10 5.99
N ILE A 105 -12.50 11.51 4.97
CA ILE A 105 -11.04 11.66 5.08
C ILE A 105 -10.67 12.74 6.09
N ARG A 106 -11.37 13.89 6.10
CA ARG A 106 -11.19 14.92 7.14
C ARG A 106 -11.40 14.39 8.54
N MET A 107 -12.49 13.66 8.76
CA MET A 107 -12.78 13.03 10.04
C MET A 107 -11.64 12.08 10.44
N LYS A 108 -11.18 11.21 9.52
CA LYS A 108 -10.07 10.30 9.80
C LYS A 108 -8.77 11.05 10.13
N ARG A 109 -8.43 12.09 9.38
CA ARG A 109 -7.26 12.94 9.64
C ARG A 109 -7.35 13.61 11.01
N MET A 110 -8.51 14.15 11.38
CA MET A 110 -8.73 14.74 12.71
C MET A 110 -8.58 13.69 13.82
N THR A 111 -9.17 12.50 13.64
CA THR A 111 -9.02 11.43 14.64
C THR A 111 -7.56 11.00 14.81
N GLU A 112 -6.78 10.94 13.74
CA GLU A 112 -5.35 10.63 13.81
C GLU A 112 -4.55 11.77 14.42
N SER A 113 -4.88 13.03 14.10
CA SER A 113 -4.25 14.21 14.70
C SER A 113 -4.48 14.26 16.21
N ASN A 114 -5.67 13.92 16.69
CA ASN A 114 -5.97 13.89 18.13
C ASN A 114 -5.22 12.74 18.84
N LYS A 115 -5.09 11.57 18.20
CA LYS A 115 -4.28 10.46 18.73
C LYS A 115 -2.80 10.81 18.77
N ILE A 116 -2.30 11.51 17.76
CA ILE A 116 -0.93 12.04 17.75
C ILE A 116 -0.75 13.00 18.92
N LYS A 117 -1.63 14.01 19.08
CA LYS A 117 -1.59 14.98 20.18
C LYS A 117 -1.55 14.31 21.56
N ARG A 118 -2.40 13.29 21.76
CA ARG A 118 -2.42 12.52 23.01
C ARG A 118 -1.09 11.79 23.23
N LEU A 119 -0.63 11.02 22.23
CA LEU A 119 0.63 10.29 22.32
C LEU A 119 1.83 11.22 22.51
N THR A 120 1.86 12.38 21.86
CA THR A 120 2.94 13.37 22.05
C THR A 120 2.89 14.03 23.43
N ALA A 121 1.71 14.15 24.04
CA ALA A 121 1.59 14.66 25.40
C ALA A 121 2.05 13.62 26.44
N GLU A 122 1.83 12.33 26.17
CA GLU A 122 2.30 11.21 27.00
C GLU A 122 3.82 10.95 26.81
N LEU A 123 4.32 11.07 25.57
CA LEU A 123 5.74 10.91 25.22
C LEU A 123 6.50 12.22 25.47
N HIS A 124 7.11 12.36 26.64
CA HIS A 124 7.90 13.53 27.04
C HIS A 124 9.17 13.79 26.19
N LEU A 125 9.48 12.93 25.20
CA LEU A 125 10.58 13.11 24.23
C LEU A 125 11.97 13.30 24.86
N LEU A 126 12.15 12.86 26.11
CA LEU A 126 13.35 13.10 26.91
C LEU A 126 14.61 12.49 26.31
N ASP A 127 14.54 11.25 25.81
CA ASP A 127 15.70 10.57 25.21
C ASP A 127 16.12 11.23 23.89
N THR A 128 15.16 11.74 23.11
CA THR A 128 15.44 12.48 21.88
C THR A 128 15.93 13.91 22.14
N ALA A 129 15.70 14.46 23.34
CA ALA A 129 16.12 15.81 23.68
C ALA A 129 17.66 15.97 23.73
N ASP A 130 18.37 14.88 24.03
CA ASP A 130 19.82 14.85 24.04
C ASP A 130 20.41 14.82 22.61
N GLU A 131 19.68 14.25 21.63
CA GLU A 131 20.07 14.26 20.21
C GLU A 131 19.90 15.63 19.55
N ILE A 132 18.90 16.42 19.96
CA ILE A 132 18.66 17.76 19.44
C ILE A 132 19.85 18.62 19.83
N LYS A 133 20.54 19.29 18.90
CA LYS A 133 21.65 20.18 19.26
C LYS A 133 21.10 21.49 19.84
N ASN A 134 21.49 21.82 21.07
CA ASN A 134 21.20 23.10 21.71
C ASN A 134 22.47 23.64 22.36
N ASN A 135 22.61 24.96 22.43
CA ASN A 135 23.77 25.63 23.00
C ASN A 135 23.46 26.03 24.45
N HIS A 136 24.31 25.62 25.38
CA HIS A 136 24.30 26.09 26.77
C HIS A 136 25.62 26.82 27.04
N THR A 137 25.55 28.14 27.11
CA THR A 137 26.71 29.02 27.35
C THR A 137 26.86 29.29 28.84
N ILE A 138 28.06 29.03 29.37
CA ILE A 138 28.42 29.25 30.77
C ILE A 138 29.37 30.44 30.81
N PHE A 139 29.11 31.38 31.71
CA PHE A 139 29.94 32.57 31.88
C PHE A 139 30.90 32.36 33.04
N VAL A 140 32.15 32.76 32.85
CA VAL A 140 33.24 32.60 33.81
C VAL A 140 34.01 33.93 33.87
N ASP A 141 34.51 34.29 35.05
CA ASP A 141 35.03 35.62 35.34
C ASP A 141 36.44 35.87 34.78
N THR A 142 37.30 34.84 34.70
CA THR A 142 38.68 34.98 34.22
C THR A 142 39.02 34.01 33.09
N GLU A 143 39.97 34.39 32.23
CA GLU A 143 40.43 33.54 31.12
C GLU A 143 41.13 32.27 31.61
N ALA A 144 41.81 32.33 32.76
CA ALA A 144 42.46 31.16 33.38
C ALA A 144 41.44 30.11 33.83
N ASP A 145 40.24 30.54 34.24
CA ASP A 145 39.15 29.65 34.64
C ASP A 145 38.47 29.00 33.43
N VAL A 146 38.52 29.63 32.25
CA VAL A 146 38.04 29.04 31.00
C VAL A 146 38.88 27.81 30.61
N GLU A 147 40.20 27.89 30.75
CA GLU A 147 41.10 26.78 30.41
C GLU A 147 40.98 25.59 31.37
N LYS A 148 40.63 25.84 32.64
CA LYS A 148 40.47 24.81 33.68
C LYS A 148 39.02 24.33 33.86
N PHE A 149 38.10 24.80 33.02
CA PHE A 149 36.68 24.54 33.21
C PHE A 149 36.34 23.05 33.01
N ASP A 150 35.91 22.39 34.08
CA ASP A 150 35.28 21.08 34.02
C ASP A 150 33.77 21.17 34.28
N ALA A 151 32.99 20.65 33.34
CA ALA A 151 31.54 20.62 33.46
C ALA A 151 31.07 19.68 34.59
N ALA A 152 31.79 18.58 34.89
CA ALA A 152 31.37 17.68 35.95
C ALA A 152 31.44 18.35 37.33
N GLU A 153 32.55 19.03 37.60
CA GLU A 153 32.77 19.81 38.82
C GLU A 153 31.83 21.01 38.92
N HIS A 154 31.68 21.80 37.86
CA HIS A 154 30.82 22.98 37.84
C HIS A 154 29.35 22.65 38.20
N PHE A 155 28.85 21.50 37.72
CA PHE A 155 27.47 21.09 38.00
C PHE A 155 27.34 20.20 39.26
N HIS A 156 28.45 19.79 39.88
CA HIS A 156 28.48 18.79 40.95
C HIS A 156 27.75 17.50 40.55
N THR A 157 27.99 17.04 39.33
CA THR A 157 27.33 15.85 38.74
C THR A 157 28.35 14.79 38.38
N HIS A 158 27.95 13.52 38.41
CA HIS A 158 28.79 12.43 37.90
C HIS A 158 29.09 12.63 36.39
N PRO A 159 30.30 12.32 35.88
CA PRO A 159 30.68 12.54 34.48
C PRO A 159 29.70 11.96 33.45
N LEU A 160 29.09 10.80 33.74
CA LEU A 160 28.09 10.18 32.85
C LEU A 160 26.79 11.00 32.68
N LEU A 161 26.45 11.84 33.67
CA LEU A 161 25.26 12.70 33.64
C LEU A 161 25.55 14.06 33.01
N VAL A 162 26.81 14.37 32.68
CA VAL A 162 27.18 15.67 32.11
C VAL A 162 26.57 15.88 30.74
N ASN A 163 26.53 14.81 29.93
CA ASN A 163 25.99 14.85 28.58
C ASN A 163 24.44 14.80 28.54
N ARG A 164 23.81 14.34 29.63
CA ARG A 164 22.34 14.31 29.75
C ARG A 164 21.84 15.72 30.05
N ARG A 165 20.84 16.21 29.32
CA ARG A 165 20.37 17.60 29.49
C ARG A 165 19.19 17.75 30.44
N HIS A 166 18.38 16.72 30.54
CA HIS A 166 17.21 16.71 31.41
C HIS A 166 17.54 15.95 32.70
N ASN A 167 16.98 16.41 33.83
CA ASN A 167 17.14 15.75 35.14
C ASN A 167 18.61 15.41 35.51
N ARG A 168 19.48 16.44 35.57
CA ARG A 168 20.88 16.32 36.02
C ARG A 168 20.93 16.41 37.56
N ILE A 169 20.95 15.25 38.22
CA ILE A 169 20.94 15.13 39.68
C ILE A 169 22.36 15.37 40.23
N LYS A 170 22.48 16.18 41.29
CA LYS A 170 23.76 16.42 41.97
C LYS A 170 24.22 15.18 42.73
N THR A 171 25.52 15.03 42.95
CA THR A 171 26.09 13.91 43.73
C THR A 171 25.49 13.80 45.13
N ASP A 172 25.28 14.92 45.81
CA ASP A 172 24.74 14.96 47.18
C ASP A 172 23.27 14.51 47.20
N GLN A 173 22.51 14.87 46.16
CA GLN A 173 21.12 14.44 45.99
C GLN A 173 21.06 12.95 45.65
N LEU A 174 21.99 12.45 44.84
CA LEU A 174 22.09 11.05 44.47
C LEU A 174 22.36 10.17 45.71
N GLN A 175 23.20 10.64 46.63
CA GLN A 175 23.49 9.94 47.89
C GLN A 175 22.29 9.90 48.85
N GLN A 176 21.42 10.91 48.81
CA GLN A 176 20.21 10.99 49.64
C GLN A 176 19.01 10.23 49.03
N MET A 177 19.03 9.98 47.73
CA MET A 177 17.97 9.25 47.05
C MET A 177 18.07 7.76 47.37
N ASP A 178 17.08 7.26 48.10
CA ASP A 178 16.89 5.83 48.27
C ASP A 178 16.28 5.28 46.97
N ILE A 179 17.14 4.89 46.04
CA ILE A 179 16.75 4.20 44.80
C ILE A 179 16.36 2.79 45.24
N GLY A 180 15.12 2.65 45.72
CA GLY A 180 14.63 1.39 46.27
C GLY A 180 14.92 0.20 45.37
N THR A 181 15.05 -0.96 46.00
CA THR A 181 15.35 -2.32 45.49
C THR A 181 14.42 -2.86 44.38
N SER A 182 13.66 -2.00 43.70
CA SER A 182 12.53 -2.36 42.82
C SER A 182 12.80 -2.20 41.32
N LEU A 183 14.01 -1.81 40.91
CA LEU A 183 14.40 -1.73 39.50
C LEU A 183 15.35 -2.88 39.14
N ASP A 184 14.77 -4.06 38.93
CA ASP A 184 15.51 -5.18 38.33
C ASP A 184 15.94 -4.80 36.90
N GLU A 185 17.13 -5.23 36.47
CA GLU A 185 17.65 -4.98 35.11
C GLU A 185 16.63 -5.38 34.03
N GLN A 186 15.93 -6.50 34.22
CA GLN A 186 14.83 -6.97 33.36
C GLN A 186 13.68 -5.96 33.26
N THR A 187 13.31 -5.30 34.37
CA THR A 187 12.23 -4.30 34.37
C THR A 187 12.65 -3.05 33.58
N SER A 188 13.92 -2.66 33.64
CA SER A 188 14.45 -1.52 32.89
C SER A 188 14.46 -1.77 31.38
N GLU A 189 14.85 -2.96 30.94
CA GLU A 189 14.85 -3.34 29.53
C GLU A 189 13.44 -3.41 28.95
N THR A 190 12.49 -3.96 29.72
CA THR A 190 11.09 -4.03 29.30
C THR A 190 10.46 -2.64 29.14
N LEU A 191 10.76 -1.71 30.06
CA LEU A 191 10.34 -0.31 29.96
C LEU A 191 10.94 0.40 28.73
N ALA A 192 12.24 0.23 28.48
CA ALA A 192 12.90 0.82 27.31
C ALA A 192 12.29 0.30 26.00
N LEU A 193 11.99 -0.99 25.94
CA LEU A 193 11.33 -1.62 24.78
C LEU A 193 9.89 -1.12 24.60
N GLU A 194 9.16 -0.89 25.68
CA GLU A 194 7.82 -0.27 25.61
C GLU A 194 7.89 1.17 25.10
N GLN A 195 8.80 1.99 25.61
CA GLN A 195 9.04 3.35 25.12
C GLN A 195 9.38 3.35 23.62
N GLN A 196 10.27 2.47 23.17
CA GLN A 196 10.62 2.34 21.76
C GLN A 196 9.40 1.98 20.90
N LYS A 197 8.51 1.10 21.38
CA LYS A 197 7.25 0.77 20.69
C LYS A 197 6.35 1.99 20.55
N GLN A 198 6.24 2.83 21.59
CA GLN A 198 5.44 4.06 21.56
C GLN A 198 5.99 5.09 20.56
N TYR A 199 7.30 5.31 20.52
CA TYR A 199 7.93 6.18 19.51
C TYR A 199 7.72 5.64 18.09
N ASN A 200 7.85 4.34 17.88
CA ASN A 200 7.57 3.71 16.59
C ASN A 200 6.09 3.86 16.17
N LEU A 201 5.16 3.74 17.13
CA LEU A 201 3.75 4.00 16.90
C LEU A 201 3.50 5.45 16.50
N LEU A 202 4.10 6.41 17.22
CA LEU A 202 4.00 7.84 16.92
C LEU A 202 4.51 8.15 15.51
N LYS A 203 5.68 7.62 15.13
CA LYS A 203 6.26 7.75 13.79
C LYS A 203 5.32 7.25 12.70
N LYS A 204 4.71 6.07 12.89
CA LYS A 204 3.72 5.50 11.95
C LYS A 204 2.48 6.39 11.83
N ARG A 205 1.99 6.94 12.94
CA ARG A 205 0.84 7.86 12.93
C ARG A 205 1.13 9.17 12.24
N LEU A 206 2.30 9.77 12.48
CA LEU A 206 2.75 10.98 11.78
C LEU A 206 2.81 10.76 10.27
N LYS A 207 3.32 9.60 9.82
CA LYS A 207 3.29 9.24 8.40
C LYS A 207 1.86 9.15 7.87
N ARG A 208 0.98 8.46 8.59
CA ARG A 208 -0.44 8.32 8.21
C ARG A 208 -1.17 9.66 8.13
N GLU A 209 -0.92 10.58 9.06
CA GLU A 209 -1.52 11.93 9.03
C GLU A 209 -1.09 12.69 7.78
N LYS A 210 0.21 12.64 7.44
CA LYS A 210 0.74 13.25 6.20
C LYS A 210 0.08 12.65 4.95
N ASP A 211 -0.06 11.32 4.89
CA ASP A 211 -0.71 10.64 3.76
C ASP A 211 -2.18 11.08 3.63
N LEU A 212 -2.91 11.13 4.75
CA LEU A 212 -4.30 11.62 4.79
C LEU A 212 -4.41 13.10 4.39
N GLN A 213 -3.45 13.94 4.79
CA GLN A 213 -3.39 15.35 4.40
C GLN A 213 -3.22 15.50 2.89
N ILE A 214 -2.34 14.70 2.27
CA ILE A 214 -2.12 14.73 0.82
C ILE A 214 -3.40 14.31 0.08
N ILE A 215 -4.04 13.23 0.52
CA ILE A 215 -5.31 12.75 -0.05
C ILE A 215 -6.41 13.81 0.09
N GLU A 216 -6.54 14.42 1.28
CA GLU A 216 -7.50 15.50 1.53
C GLU A 216 -7.28 16.67 0.56
N GLN A 217 -6.03 17.12 0.38
CA GLN A 217 -5.69 18.20 -0.53
C GLN A 217 -6.07 17.83 -1.97
N LYS A 218 -5.75 16.62 -2.43
CA LYS A 218 -6.08 16.15 -3.79
C LYS A 218 -7.58 16.12 -4.03
N MET A 219 -8.35 15.56 -3.11
CA MET A 219 -9.81 15.51 -3.21
C MET A 219 -10.44 16.90 -3.15
N GLN A 220 -9.92 17.80 -2.30
CA GLN A 220 -10.39 19.18 -2.24
C GLN A 220 -10.13 19.91 -3.57
N GLN A 221 -8.95 19.71 -4.18
CA GLN A 221 -8.67 20.26 -5.51
C GLN A 221 -9.63 19.68 -6.55
N HIS A 222 -9.86 18.37 -6.56
CA HIS A 222 -10.83 17.75 -7.46
C HIS A 222 -12.24 18.35 -7.31
N LYS A 223 -12.70 18.55 -6.08
CA LYS A 223 -13.98 19.22 -5.78
C LYS A 223 -14.01 20.64 -6.31
N ASN A 224 -12.94 21.42 -6.14
CA ASN A 224 -12.85 22.79 -6.67
C ASN A 224 -12.89 22.79 -8.21
N LEU A 225 -12.30 21.78 -8.86
CA LEU A 225 -12.26 21.66 -10.31
C LEU A 225 -13.61 21.30 -10.94
N LEU A 226 -14.54 20.72 -10.18
CA LEU A 226 -15.89 20.45 -10.66
C LEU A 226 -16.66 21.74 -10.95
N ASN A 227 -16.35 22.84 -10.29
CA ASN A 227 -16.93 24.13 -10.67
C ASN A 227 -16.26 24.63 -11.97
N LYS A 228 -16.96 24.47 -13.09
CA LYS A 228 -16.48 24.88 -14.44
C LYS A 228 -16.68 26.36 -14.74
N THR A 229 -17.40 27.10 -13.89
CA THR A 229 -17.69 28.52 -14.13
C THR A 229 -16.45 29.41 -13.99
N GLU A 230 -15.50 29.00 -13.13
CA GLU A 230 -14.33 29.80 -12.81
C GLU A 230 -13.16 29.48 -13.75
N LYS A 231 -12.65 30.51 -14.44
CA LYS A 231 -11.46 30.40 -15.29
C LYS A 231 -10.22 30.14 -14.43
N ARG A 232 -9.43 29.13 -14.81
CA ARG A 232 -8.25 28.66 -14.07
C ARG A 232 -7.11 28.26 -14.98
N THR A 233 -5.89 28.43 -14.49
CA THR A 233 -4.65 28.01 -15.16
C THR A 233 -3.90 27.04 -14.25
N ARG A 234 -3.41 25.92 -14.80
CA ARG A 234 -2.63 24.96 -14.04
C ARG A 234 -1.21 25.46 -13.88
N VAL A 235 -0.77 25.69 -12.64
CA VAL A 235 0.58 26.18 -12.31
C VAL A 235 1.54 25.01 -12.11
N ALA A 236 1.10 23.98 -11.38
CA ALA A 236 1.89 22.78 -11.14
C ALA A 236 1.07 21.52 -11.36
N LYS A 237 1.70 20.50 -11.96
CA LYS A 237 1.12 19.17 -12.12
C LYS A 237 1.03 18.47 -10.77
N GLU A 238 0.07 17.55 -10.67
CA GLU A 238 -0.06 16.66 -9.52
C GLU A 238 1.17 15.78 -9.38
N THR A 239 1.62 15.56 -8.15
CA THR A 239 2.65 14.56 -7.84
C THR A 239 2.13 13.62 -6.76
N GLU A 240 2.89 12.57 -6.43
CA GLU A 240 2.52 11.65 -5.35
C GLU A 240 2.36 12.38 -4.02
N LYS A 241 3.23 13.37 -3.76
CA LYS A 241 3.32 14.07 -2.47
C LYS A 241 2.48 15.35 -2.38
N ARG A 242 1.92 15.85 -3.49
CA ARG A 242 1.15 17.11 -3.49
C ARG A 242 0.02 17.10 -4.52
N ALA A 243 -1.06 17.78 -4.18
CA ALA A 243 -2.13 18.04 -5.13
C ALA A 243 -1.69 19.00 -6.25
N ALA A 244 -2.32 18.91 -7.42
CA ALA A 244 -2.10 19.88 -8.49
C ALA A 244 -2.44 21.30 -8.02
N GLN A 245 -1.64 22.27 -8.45
CA GLN A 245 -1.85 23.67 -8.10
C GLN A 245 -2.46 24.41 -9.28
N TYR A 246 -3.54 25.14 -9.00
CA TYR A 246 -4.23 25.96 -9.96
C TYR A 246 -4.25 27.41 -9.49
N ARG A 247 -4.15 28.33 -10.44
CA ARG A 247 -4.36 29.76 -10.23
C ARG A 247 -5.68 30.14 -10.90
N TRP A 248 -6.65 30.51 -10.09
CA TRP A 248 -7.93 31.05 -10.54
C TRP A 248 -7.76 32.51 -10.94
N LYS A 249 -8.54 32.97 -11.93
CA LYS A 249 -8.60 34.38 -12.28
C LYS A 249 -9.08 35.17 -11.04
N PHE A 250 -8.38 36.27 -10.73
CA PHE A 250 -8.79 37.15 -9.64
C PHE A 250 -10.12 37.83 -10.01
N GLN A 251 -11.21 37.33 -9.44
CA GLN A 251 -12.55 37.85 -9.63
C GLN A 251 -13.35 37.64 -8.36
N ARG A 252 -13.97 38.71 -7.84
CA ARG A 252 -14.85 38.63 -6.67
C ARG A 252 -16.11 37.85 -7.06
N LYS A 253 -16.47 36.85 -6.25
CA LYS A 253 -17.78 36.19 -6.36
C LYS A 253 -18.85 37.21 -6.04
N ARG A 254 -19.85 37.34 -6.91
CA ARG A 254 -21.02 38.16 -6.67
C ARG A 254 -21.98 37.39 -5.77
#